data_AF-A0A838HWQ4-F1
#
_entry.id   AF-A0A838HWQ4-F1
#
_cell.length_a   1.000
_cell.length_b   1.000
_cell.length_c   1.000
_cell.angle_alpha   90.00
_cell.angle_beta   90.00
_cell.angle_gamma   90.00
#
_symmetry.space_group_name_H-M   'P 1'
#
loop_
_entity.id
_entity.type
_entity.pdbx_description
1 polymer ?
#
loop_
_entity_poly.entity_id
_entity_poly.type
_entity_poly.pdbx_seq_one_letter_code
_entity_poly.pdbx_strand_id
1 'polypeptide(L)' 'MRDHLHAAGVEFDDRNVRQSESGLSELRSRTGDVVVPQLFYGDRSVTGFDPSAIDELIAAYRSAT' A
#
# COMPACT_ATOMS: atom_id res chain seq x y z
N MET A 1 -6.12 6.99 1.21
CA MET A 1 -4.78 6.34 1.27
C MET A 1 -3.75 7.12 0.48
N ARG A 2 -3.85 7.23 -0.86
CA ARG A 2 -2.91 8.04 -1.68
C ARG A 2 -2.73 9.46 -1.17
N ASP A 3 -3.84 10.17 -0.93
CA ASP A 3 -3.79 11.54 -0.42
C ASP A 3 -3.12 11.65 0.96
N HIS A 4 -3.29 10.63 1.81
CA HIS A 4 -2.66 10.57 3.13
C HIS A 4 -1.14 10.38 3.02
N LEU A 5 -0.69 9.52 2.09
CA LEU A 5 0.73 9.33 1.79
C LEU A 5 1.37 10.59 1.20
N HIS A 6 0.67 11.27 0.27
CA HIS A 6 1.12 12.55 -0.27
C HIS A 6 1.22 13.63 0.81
N ALA A 7 0.22 13.76 1.68
CA ALA A 7 0.25 14.72 2.80
C ALA A 7 1.40 14.44 3.77
N ALA A 8 1.76 13.17 3.95
CA ALA A 8 2.91 12.75 4.74
C ALA A 8 4.26 12.89 4.00
N GLY A 9 4.28 13.33 2.74
CA GLY A 9 5.49 13.48 1.95
C GLY A 9 6.19 12.14 1.64
N VAL A 10 5.42 11.05 1.56
CA VAL A 10 5.95 9.71 1.27
C VAL A 10 5.87 9.46 -0.22
N GLU A 11 7.00 9.10 -0.84
CA GLU A 11 7.03 8.62 -2.22
C GLU A 11 6.48 7.18 -2.29
N PHE A 12 5.61 6.90 -3.26
CA PHE A 12 5.04 5.57 -3.46
C PHE A 12 4.81 5.26 -4.94
N ASP A 13 4.84 3.96 -5.27
CA ASP A 13 4.46 3.46 -6.60
C ASP A 13 2.96 3.14 -6.62
N ASP A 14 2.22 3.84 -7.48
CA ASP A 14 0.77 3.71 -7.56
C ASP A 14 0.33 2.74 -8.67
N ARG A 15 -0.09 1.53 -8.27
CA ARG A 15 -0.51 0.49 -9.21
C ARG A 15 -2.03 0.37 -9.28
N ASN A 16 -2.61 0.84 -10.38
CA ASN A 16 -4.03 0.61 -10.66
C ASN A 16 -4.27 -0.82 -11.19
N VAL A 17 -4.70 -1.72 -10.31
CA VAL A 17 -4.96 -3.13 -10.65
C VAL A 17 -6.09 -3.33 -11.67
N ARG A 18 -6.94 -2.33 -11.95
CA ARG A 18 -7.93 -2.40 -13.03
C ARG A 18 -7.33 -2.20 -14.42
N GLN A 19 -6.15 -1.61 -14.50
CA GLN A 19 -5.45 -1.27 -15.74
C GLN A 19 -4.15 -2.07 -15.91
N SER A 20 -3.80 -2.90 -14.92
CA SER A 20 -2.56 -3.67 -14.89
C SER A 20 -2.87 -5.12 -14.53
N GLU A 21 -2.83 -6.00 -15.53
CA GLU A 21 -2.98 -7.44 -15.31
C GLU A 21 -1.86 -8.00 -14.43
N SER A 22 -0.64 -7.46 -14.54
CA SER A 22 0.49 -7.81 -13.67
C SER A 22 0.26 -7.37 -12.22
N GLY A 23 -0.21 -6.14 -12.00
CA GLY A 23 -0.55 -5.63 -10.66
C GLY A 23 -1.70 -6.41 -10.02
N LEU A 24 -2.71 -6.80 -10.81
CA LEU A 24 -3.80 -7.66 -10.35
C LEU A 24 -3.31 -9.06 -9.96
N SER A 25 -2.45 -9.65 -10.78
CA SER A 25 -1.87 -10.98 -10.53
C SER A 25 -0.99 -10.98 -9.28
N GLU A 26 -0.17 -9.94 -9.11
CA GLU A 26 0.64 -9.75 -7.91
C GLU A 26 -0.25 -9.60 -6.66
N LEU A 27 -1.30 -8.79 -6.72
CA LEU A 27 -2.21 -8.58 -5.60
C LEU A 27 -2.89 -9.89 -5.18
N ARG A 28 -3.39 -10.67 -6.16
CA ARG A 28 -3.98 -11.99 -5.92
C ARG A 28 -2.98 -12.94 -5.28
N SER A 29 -1.74 -12.99 -5.80
CA SER A 29 -0.68 -13.86 -5.28
C SER A 29 -0.34 -13.53 -3.82
N ARG A 30 -0.29 -12.25 -3.46
CA ARG A 30 0.06 -11.80 -2.10
C ARG A 30 -1.06 -11.99 -1.08
N THR A 31 -2.32 -11.88 -1.48
CA THR A 31 -3.43 -11.71 -0.52
C THR A 31 -4.59 -12.68 -0.68
N GLY A 32 -4.61 -13.50 -1.74
CA GLY A 32 -5.72 -14.41 -2.06
C GLY A 32 -6.94 -13.70 -2.63
N ASP A 33 -7.29 -12.52 -2.10
CA ASP A 33 -8.45 -11.73 -2.49
C ASP A 33 -8.09 -10.38 -3.11
N VAL A 34 -8.86 -9.96 -4.12
CA VAL A 34 -8.67 -8.65 -4.77
C VAL A 34 -9.50 -7.59 -4.05
N VAL A 35 -9.04 -7.18 -2.87
CA VAL A 35 -9.60 -6.04 -2.13
C VAL A 35 -8.69 -4.82 -2.35
N VAL A 36 -9.27 -3.63 -2.55
CA VAL A 36 -8.53 -2.37 -2.70
C VAL A 36 -9.18 -1.26 -1.85
N PRO A 37 -8.43 -0.24 -1.39
CA PRO A 37 -6.99 -0.02 -1.58
C PRO A 37 -6.13 -0.94 -0.70
N GLN A 38 -4.88 -1.19 -1.11
CA GLN A 38 -3.88 -1.87 -0.28
C GLN A 38 -2.54 -1.14 -0.37
N LEU A 39 -1.81 -1.12 0.74
CA LEU A 39 -0.47 -0.56 0.86
C LEU A 39 0.49 -1.66 1.32
N PHE A 40 1.67 -1.73 0.71
CA PHE A 40 2.70 -2.72 1.04
C PHE A 40 4.03 -2.01 1.31
N TYR A 41 4.74 -2.46 2.35
CA TYR A 41 6.11 -2.06 2.64
C TYR A 41 6.87 -3.24 3.27
N GLY A 42 7.82 -3.81 2.52
CA GLY A 42 8.48 -5.06 2.91
C GLY A 42 7.46 -6.18 3.13
N ASP A 43 7.53 -6.82 4.30
CA ASP A 43 6.60 -7.88 4.73
C ASP A 43 5.32 -7.35 5.39
N ARG A 44 5.16 -6.02 5.48
CA ARG A 44 4.00 -5.38 6.10
C ARG A 44 3.01 -4.91 5.04
N SER A 45 1.72 -4.99 5.38
CA SER A 45 0.66 -4.47 4.52
C SER A 45 -0.49 -3.87 5.32
N VAL A 46 -1.23 -2.96 4.67
CA VAL A 46 -2.49 -2.41 5.16
C VAL A 46 -3.54 -2.62 4.07
N THR A 47 -4.65 -3.26 4.41
CA THR A 47 -5.80 -3.44 3.52
C THR A 47 -6.91 -2.48 3.93
N GLY A 48 -7.51 -1.79 2.96
CA GLY A 48 -8.51 -0.76 3.21
C GLY A 48 -7.87 0.57 3.64
N PHE A 49 -8.68 1.47 4.21
CA PHE A 49 -8.19 2.75 4.74
C PHE A 49 -8.31 2.79 6.25
N ASP A 50 -7.17 2.63 6.93
CA ASP A 50 -7.01 2.84 8.36
C ASP A 50 -5.86 3.84 8.57
N PRO A 51 -6.15 5.10 8.94
CA PRO A 51 -5.14 6.13 9.14
C PRO A 51 -4.05 5.73 10.15
N SER A 52 -4.42 5.05 11.24
CA SER A 52 -3.49 4.69 12.31
C SER A 52 -2.50 3.63 11.82
N ALA A 53 -3.02 2.59 11.14
CA ALA A 53 -2.18 1.55 10.55
C ALA A 53 -1.27 2.09 9.44
N ILE A 54 -1.76 3.06 8.66
CA ILE A 54 -0.96 3.74 7.64
C ILE A 54 0.16 4.55 8.31
N ASP A 55 -0.12 5.30 9.36
CA ASP A 55 0.88 6.11 10.09
C ASP A 55 1.96 5.22 10.72
N GLU A 56 1.58 4.07 11.29
CA GLU A 56 2.55 3.07 11.78
C GLU A 56 3.45 2.52 10.66
N LEU A 57 2.88 2.26 9.49
CA LEU A 57 3.64 1.80 8.34
C LEU A 57 4.61 2.88 7.84
N ILE A 58 4.18 4.15 7.79
CA ILE A 58 5.02 5.29 7.43
C ILE A 58 6.17 5.46 8.42
N ALA A 59 5.91 5.32 9.72
CA ALA A 59 6.94 5.38 10.75
C ALA A 59 7.99 4.27 10.57
N ALA A 60 7.56 3.06 10.22
CA ALA A 60 8.47 1.96 9.89
C ALA A 60 9.32 2.24 8.64
N TYR A 61 8.72 2.77 7.57
CA TYR A 61 9.43 3.18 6.35
C TYR A 61 10.52 4.21 6.63
N ARG A 62 10.21 5.24 7.41
CA ARG A 62 11.17 6.30 7.78
C ARG A 62 12.28 5.83 8.70
N SER A 63 12.05 4.78 9.50
CA SER A 63 13.07 4.25 10.41
C SER A 63 14.11 3.37 9.70
N ALA A 64 13.81 2.95 8.46
CA ALA A 64 14.65 2.05 7.67
C ALA A 64 15.40 2.75 6.52
N THR A 65 15.22 4.06 6.38
CA THR A 65 15.87 4.93 5.37
C THR A 65 16.78 5.91 6.08
#